data_AF-A0A9Q3HXW4-F1
#
_entry.id   AF-A0A9Q3HXW4-F1
#
_cell.length_a   1.000
_cell.length_b   1.000
_cell.length_c   1.000
_cell.angle_alpha   90.00
_cell.angle_beta   90.00
_cell.angle_gamma   90.00
#
_symmetry.space_group_name_H-M   'P 1'
#
loop_
_entity.id
_entity.type
_entity.pdbx_description
1 polymer ?
#
loop_
_entity_poly.entity_id
_entity_poly.type
_entity_poly.pdbx_seq_one_letter_code
_entity_poly.pdbx_strand_id
1 'polypeptide(L)'
;EDKFPSRRRNPTTPEIVEVEHSPGPVSKMIRARKIRLNGKDQRQYLVRFKNQTADKDKWLEEDAIPYGNLHLKIFRASRRT
;
A
#
# COMPACT_ATOMS: atom_id res chain seq x y z
N GLU A 1 25.74 -32.00 -41.60
CA GLU A 1 24.72 -30.99 -41.27
C GLU A 1 23.83 -31.57 -40.18
N ASP A 2 23.81 -30.99 -38.98
CA ASP A 2 22.82 -31.36 -37.95
C ASP A 2 22.37 -30.08 -37.23
N LYS A 3 21.15 -29.65 -37.54
CA LYS A 3 20.56 -28.38 -37.14
C LYS A 3 19.70 -28.60 -35.89
N PHE A 4 20.26 -28.34 -34.72
CA PHE A 4 19.54 -28.43 -33.44
C PHE A 4 18.41 -27.39 -33.36
N PRO A 5 17.16 -27.77 -33.04
CA PRO A 5 16.07 -26.80 -32.90
C PRO A 5 16.22 -26.03 -31.57
N SER A 6 16.40 -24.72 -31.68
CA SER A 6 16.44 -23.81 -30.53
C SER A 6 15.14 -23.86 -29.72
N ARG A 7 15.21 -24.47 -28.53
CA ARG A 7 14.12 -24.49 -27.55
C ARG A 7 13.92 -23.06 -27.00
N ARG A 8 12.92 -22.35 -27.52
CA ARG A 8 12.51 -21.03 -26.99
C ARG A 8 12.07 -21.20 -25.54
N ARG A 9 12.88 -20.71 -24.59
CA ARG A 9 12.47 -20.57 -23.19
C ARG A 9 11.65 -19.29 -23.10
N ASN A 10 10.34 -19.40 -22.96
CA ASN A 10 9.53 -18.25 -22.55
C ASN A 10 9.92 -17.89 -21.12
N PRO A 11 10.28 -16.64 -20.81
CA PRO A 11 10.48 -16.24 -19.42
C PRO A 11 9.12 -16.22 -18.74
N THR A 12 8.87 -17.18 -17.86
CA THR A 12 7.75 -17.11 -16.91
C THR A 12 8.06 -15.97 -15.95
N THR A 13 7.45 -14.81 -16.20
CA THR A 13 7.43 -13.70 -15.25
C THR A 13 6.83 -14.21 -13.95
N PRO A 14 7.51 -14.09 -12.79
CA PRO A 14 6.88 -14.42 -11.53
C PRO A 14 5.73 -13.44 -11.30
N GLU A 15 4.51 -13.97 -11.25
CA GLU A 15 3.33 -13.24 -10.81
C GLU A 15 3.59 -12.82 -9.36
N ILE A 16 3.78 -11.52 -9.16
CA ILE A 16 3.95 -10.94 -7.83
C ILE A 16 2.59 -11.07 -7.16
N VAL A 17 2.42 -12.16 -6.41
CA VAL A 17 1.27 -12.35 -5.53
C VAL A 17 1.36 -11.22 -4.51
N GLU A 18 0.55 -10.18 -4.69
CA GLU A 18 0.30 -9.18 -3.65
C GLU A 18 -0.33 -9.94 -2.49
N VAL A 19 0.50 -10.38 -1.56
CA VAL A 19 0.04 -11.03 -0.33
C VAL A 19 -0.82 -9.99 0.38
N GLU A 20 -2.14 -10.16 0.30
CA GLU A 20 -3.15 -9.48 1.09
C GLU A 20 -2.89 -9.79 2.57
N HIS A 21 -1.87 -9.15 3.12
CA HIS A 21 -1.70 -9.05 4.54
C HIS A 21 -2.85 -8.17 5.01
N SER A 22 -3.85 -8.79 5.62
CA SER A 22 -4.82 -8.11 6.47
C SER A 22 -4.04 -7.07 7.29
N PRO A 23 -4.35 -5.76 7.13
CA PRO A 23 -3.52 -4.72 7.70
C PRO A 23 -3.44 -4.96 9.21
N GLY A 24 -2.21 -5.18 9.70
CA GLY A 24 -1.97 -5.32 11.13
C GLY A 24 -2.47 -4.09 11.91
N PRO A 25 -2.48 -4.13 13.25
CA PRO A 25 -2.97 -3.00 14.03
C PRO A 25 -2.18 -1.73 13.68
N VAL A 26 -2.91 -0.66 13.36
CA VAL A 26 -2.33 0.62 12.97
C VAL A 26 -1.67 1.29 14.17
N SER A 27 -0.45 1.78 13.95
CA SER A 27 0.26 2.60 14.94
C SER A 27 -0.10 4.08 14.76
N LYS A 28 0.14 4.64 13.57
CA LYS A 28 -0.14 6.05 13.27
C LYS A 28 -0.24 6.34 11.78
N MET A 29 -0.92 7.46 11.46
CA MET A 29 -0.88 8.08 10.14
C MET A 29 0.26 9.10 10.09
N ILE A 30 1.04 9.10 9.02
CA ILE A 30 2.23 9.94 8.88
C ILE A 30 2.01 11.04 7.84
N ARG A 31 1.37 10.71 6.72
CA ARG A 31 1.09 11.66 5.64
C ARG A 31 -0.31 11.45 5.08
N ALA A 32 -0.79 12.46 4.38
CA ALA A 32 -2.00 12.39 3.58
C ALA A 32 -1.71 12.94 2.19
N ARG A 33 -2.33 12.34 1.17
CA ARG A 33 -2.29 12.81 -0.22
C ARG A 33 -3.69 12.72 -0.83
N LYS A 34 -3.93 13.51 -1.87
CA LYS A 34 -5.10 13.38 -2.74
C LYS A 34 -4.65 12.70 -4.02
N ILE A 35 -5.40 11.70 -4.45
CA ILE A 35 -5.19 11.01 -5.72
C ILE A 35 -6.50 11.04 -6.51
N ARG A 36 -6.40 10.93 -7.83
CA ARG A 36 -7.57 10.77 -8.70
C ARG A 36 -7.53 9.37 -9.29
N LEU A 37 -8.44 8.50 -8.85
CA LEU A 37 -8.56 7.12 -9.31
C LEU A 37 -9.92 6.95 -9.98
N ASN A 38 -9.96 6.41 -11.19
CA ASN A 38 -11.21 6.21 -11.96
C ASN A 38 -12.06 7.48 -12.08
N GLY A 39 -11.41 8.64 -12.26
CA GLY A 39 -12.07 9.95 -12.38
C GLY A 39 -12.59 10.55 -11.07
N LYS A 40 -12.52 9.81 -9.95
CA LYS A 40 -12.94 10.24 -8.62
C LYS A 40 -11.75 10.72 -7.80
N ASP A 41 -11.93 11.82 -7.09
CA ASP A 41 -10.93 12.32 -6.14
C ASP A 41 -11.04 11.52 -4.83
N GLN A 42 -9.96 10.85 -4.46
CA GLN A 42 -9.86 10.07 -3.24
C GLN A 42 -8.71 10.60 -2.36
N ARG A 43 -8.87 10.43 -1.05
CA ARG A 43 -7.82 10.74 -0.07
C ARG A 43 -7.18 9.44 0.37
N GLN A 44 -5.85 9.42 0.32
CA GLN A 44 -5.07 8.35 0.89
C GLN A 44 -4.21 8.85 2.04
N TYR A 45 -3.99 7.97 2.99
CA TYR A 45 -3.20 8.21 4.19
C TYR A 45 -2.05 7.21 4.22
N LEU A 46 -0.84 7.70 4.50
CA LEU A 46 0.33 6.85 4.71
C LEU A 46 0.27 6.32 6.13
N VAL A 47 0.07 5.01 6.25
CA VAL A 47 -0.16 4.33 7.51
C VAL A 47 1.07 3.53 7.91
N ARG A 48 1.50 3.72 9.16
CA ARG A 48 2.48 2.85 9.81
C ARG A 48 1.78 1.84 10.70
N PHE A 49 2.11 0.58 10.49
CA PHE A 49 1.61 -0.54 11.30
C PHE A 49 2.45 -0.70 12.57
N LYS A 50 1.83 -1.23 13.64
CA LYS A 50 2.55 -1.55 14.87
C LYS A 50 3.63 -2.59 14.60
N ASN A 51 4.79 -2.40 15.22
CA ASN A 51 5.94 -3.29 15.14
C ASN A 51 6.47 -3.53 13.72
N GLN A 52 6.13 -2.66 12.76
CA GLN A 52 6.67 -2.69 11.40
C GLN A 52 7.59 -1.50 11.16
N THR A 53 8.61 -1.72 10.34
CA THR A 53 9.56 -0.68 9.94
C THR A 53 8.96 0.25 8.90
N ALA A 54 9.68 1.33 8.60
CA ALA A 54 9.24 2.35 7.65
C ALA A 54 9.02 1.84 6.23
N ASP A 55 9.70 0.75 5.88
CA ASP A 55 9.67 0.14 4.55
C ASP A 55 8.34 -0.56 4.26
N LYS A 56 7.58 -0.90 5.31
CA LYS A 56 6.28 -1.57 5.20
C LYS A 56 5.09 -0.62 5.32
N ASP A 57 5.34 0.68 5.28
CA ASP A 57 4.27 1.65 5.25
C ASP A 57 3.47 1.54 3.97
N LYS A 58 2.15 1.68 4.10
CA LYS A 58 1.24 1.60 2.96
C LYS A 58 0.35 2.82 2.89
N TRP A 59 0.07 3.25 1.65
CA TRP A 59 -0.97 4.22 1.38
C TRP A 59 -2.30 3.49 1.36
N LEU A 60 -3.19 3.85 2.28
CA LEU A 60 -4.52 3.29 2.39
C LEU A 60 -5.58 4.37 2.27
N GLU A 61 -6.74 4.00 1.73
CA GLU A 61 -7.94 4.83 1.76
C GLU A 61 -8.51 4.91 3.17
N GLU A 62 -9.33 5.92 3.44
CA GLU A 62 -9.95 6.13 4.76
C GLU A 62 -10.74 4.91 5.23
N ASP A 63 -11.49 4.27 4.31
CA ASP A 63 -12.34 3.12 4.59
C ASP A 63 -11.55 1.82 4.82
N ALA A 64 -10.34 1.73 4.26
CA ALA A 64 -9.47 0.55 4.39
C ALA A 64 -8.68 0.53 5.71
N ILE A 65 -8.78 1.58 6.53
CA ILE A 65 -8.00 1.74 7.75
C ILE A 65 -8.82 1.32 8.98
N PRO A 66 -8.38 0.29 9.73
CA PRO A 66 -9.02 -0.07 10.99
C PRO A 66 -9.03 1.11 11.95
N TYR A 67 -10.20 1.46 12.48
CA TYR A 67 -10.40 2.62 13.36
C TYR A 67 -9.88 3.95 12.77
N GLY A 68 -9.98 4.13 11.45
CA GLY A 68 -9.48 5.29 10.72
C GLY A 68 -9.88 6.63 11.33
N ASN A 69 -11.13 6.77 11.80
CA ASN A 69 -11.64 7.98 12.45
C ASN A 69 -10.81 8.43 13.67
N LEU A 70 -10.39 7.49 14.53
CA LEU A 70 -9.58 7.79 15.72
C LEU A 70 -8.19 8.29 15.30
N HIS A 71 -7.55 7.56 14.40
CA HIS A 71 -6.23 7.91 13.89
C HIS A 71 -6.24 9.24 13.12
N LEU A 72 -7.30 9.53 12.37
CA LEU A 72 -7.48 10.79 11.66
C LEU A 72 -7.66 11.96 12.61
N LYS A 73 -8.40 11.81 13.71
CA LYS A 73 -8.53 12.85 14.73
C LYS A 73 -7.16 13.23 15.29
N ILE A 74 -6.36 12.23 15.68
CA ILE A 74 -5.00 12.43 16.21
C ILE A 74 -4.11 13.10 15.15
N PHE A 75 -4.11 12.59 13.92
CA PHE A 75 -3.30 13.12 12.82
C PHE A 75 -3.67 14.55 12.44
N ARG A 76 -4.96 14.89 12.43
CA ARG A 76 -5.42 16.27 12.17
C ARG A 76 -5.04 17.19 13.32
N ALA A 77 -5.13 16.73 14.57
CA ALA A 77 -4.71 17.50 15.74
C ALA A 77 -3.21 17.82 15.70
N SER A 78 -2.36 16.84 15.36
CA SER A 78 -0.90 17.01 15.29
C SER A 78 -0.42 17.93 14.16
N ARG A 79 -1.29 18.31 13.21
CA ARG A 79 -0.95 19.18 12.08
C ARG A 79 -1.47 20.62 12.21
N ARG A 80 -2.17 20.93 13.31
CA ARG A 80 -2.70 22.29 13.57
C ARG A 80 -1.73 23.17 14.36
N THR A 81 -0.79 22.56 15.06
CA THR A 81 0.36 23.22 15.71
C THR A 81 1.51 23.34 14.74
#